data_AF-A0A1F4HEG5-F1
#
_entry.id   AF-A0A1F4HEG5-F1
#
_cell.length_a   1.000
_cell.length_b   1.000
_cell.length_c   1.000
_cell.angle_alpha   90.00
_cell.angle_beta   90.00
_cell.angle_gamma   90.00
#
_symmetry.space_group_name_H-M   'P 1'
#
loop_
_entity.id
_entity.type
_entity.pdbx_description
1 polymer ?
#
loop_
_entity_poly.entity_id
_entity_poly.type
_entity_poly.pdbx_seq_one_letter_code
_entity_poly.pdbx_strand_id
1 'polypeptide(L)'
;MADTWEARQGAGFRAHVAEIDGCASLAELAALGKRLYALALAHDQAGVAWSHHQPRKAALEAAIVLGASARALIVEVQQAPARALPRLGARLYRLQQGSAAAAVTAREWWRIWAAYRARKAALAA
;
A
#
# COMPACT_ATOMS: atom_id res chain seq x y z
N MET A 1 -29.40 10.65 8.47
CA MET A 1 -28.06 10.74 7.81
C MET A 1 -27.12 11.37 8.81
N ALA A 2 -25.89 10.87 8.94
CA ALA A 2 -24.91 11.50 9.81
C ALA A 2 -24.59 12.90 9.24
N ASP A 3 -24.70 13.93 10.07
CA ASP A 3 -24.37 15.31 9.71
C ASP A 3 -22.85 15.49 9.73
N THR A 4 -22.20 14.97 8.69
CA THR A 4 -20.74 15.06 8.53
C THR A 4 -20.38 16.27 7.68
N TRP A 5 -19.14 16.74 7.83
CA TRP A 5 -18.63 17.85 7.02
C TRP A 5 -18.72 17.55 5.51
N GLU A 6 -18.46 16.30 5.13
CA GLU A 6 -18.56 15.75 3.77
C GLU A 6 -19.99 15.80 3.24
N ALA A 7 -20.99 15.49 4.09
CA ALA A 7 -22.39 15.51 3.69
C ALA A 7 -22.87 16.92 3.27
N ARG A 8 -22.27 17.95 3.86
CA ARG A 8 -22.55 19.37 3.57
C ARG A 8 -21.88 19.89 2.28
N GLN A 9 -20.95 19.12 1.70
CA GLN A 9 -20.24 19.51 0.48
C GLN A 9 -21.12 19.37 -0.77
N GLY A 10 -20.72 19.99 -1.88
CA GLY A 10 -21.40 19.88 -3.17
C GLY A 10 -21.47 18.43 -3.68
N ALA A 11 -22.51 18.11 -4.46
CA ALA A 11 -22.77 16.76 -4.96
C ALA A 11 -21.59 16.18 -5.76
N GLY A 12 -20.85 17.00 -6.52
CA GLY A 12 -19.66 16.58 -7.25
C GLY A 12 -18.52 16.10 -6.34
N PHE A 13 -18.22 16.85 -5.27
CA PHE A 13 -17.19 16.43 -4.30
C PHE A 13 -17.59 15.13 -3.59
N ARG A 14 -18.85 15.02 -3.14
CA ARG A 14 -19.36 13.80 -2.52
C ARG A 14 -19.27 12.58 -3.44
N ALA A 15 -19.50 12.77 -4.74
CA ALA A 15 -19.36 11.70 -5.73
C ALA A 15 -17.91 11.21 -5.84
N HIS A 16 -16.92 12.12 -5.80
CA HIS A 16 -15.51 11.73 -5.79
C HIS A 16 -15.14 10.91 -4.55
N VAL A 17 -15.61 11.31 -3.37
CA VAL A 17 -15.36 10.56 -2.13
C VAL A 17 -15.98 9.16 -2.22
N ALA A 18 -17.23 9.05 -2.68
CA ALA A 18 -17.87 7.75 -2.89
C ALA A 18 -17.14 6.87 -3.92
N GLU A 19 -16.61 7.48 -4.99
CA GLU A 19 -15.81 6.78 -6.00
C GLU A 19 -14.50 6.25 -5.43
N ILE A 20 -13.84 7.00 -4.53
CA ILE A 20 -12.65 6.54 -3.80
C ILE A 20 -13.02 5.32 -2.95
N ASP A 21 -14.06 5.44 -2.12
CA ASP A 21 -14.46 4.39 -1.17
C ASP A 21 -14.87 3.10 -1.88
N GLY A 22 -15.54 3.22 -3.03
CA GLY A 22 -16.00 2.11 -3.86
C GLY A 22 -14.95 1.51 -4.80
N CYS A 23 -13.76 2.11 -4.91
CA CYS A 23 -12.79 1.76 -5.95
C CYS A 23 -12.27 0.32 -5.82
N ALA A 24 -12.34 -0.51 -6.87
CA ALA A 24 -12.11 -1.95 -6.76
C ALA A 24 -10.64 -2.37 -6.95
N SER A 25 -9.82 -1.50 -7.54
CA SER A 25 -8.43 -1.83 -7.89
C SER A 25 -7.46 -0.68 -7.66
N LEU A 26 -6.18 -1.00 -7.46
CA LEU A 26 -5.14 0.02 -7.33
C LEU A 26 -4.94 0.85 -8.60
N ALA A 27 -5.22 0.27 -9.77
CA ALA A 27 -5.13 0.96 -11.04
C ALA A 27 -6.20 2.05 -11.15
N GLU A 28 -7.46 1.70 -10.84
CA GLU A 28 -8.56 2.66 -10.77
C GLU A 28 -8.29 3.75 -9.73
N LEU A 29 -7.81 3.36 -8.53
CA LEU A 29 -7.56 4.31 -7.45
C LEU A 29 -6.41 5.28 -7.80
N ALA A 30 -5.41 4.80 -8.55
CA ALA A 30 -4.34 5.65 -9.06
C ALA A 30 -4.84 6.61 -10.16
N ALA A 31 -5.71 6.15 -11.06
CA ALA A 31 -6.33 7.00 -12.08
C ALA A 31 -7.23 8.07 -11.44
N LEU A 32 -8.00 7.71 -10.42
CA LEU A 32 -8.81 8.64 -9.64
C LEU A 32 -7.93 9.64 -8.88
N GLY A 33 -6.84 9.21 -8.25
CA GLY A 33 -5.89 10.12 -7.62
C GLY A 33 -5.30 11.15 -8.58
N LYS A 34 -4.96 10.76 -9.82
CA LYS A 34 -4.50 11.69 -10.87
C LYS A 34 -5.60 12.70 -11.26
N ARG A 35 -6.84 12.23 -11.40
CA ARG A 35 -7.98 13.11 -11.68
C ARG A 35 -8.18 14.12 -10.55
N LEU A 36 -8.18 13.67 -9.29
CA LEU A 36 -8.32 14.53 -8.12
C LEU A 36 -7.21 15.57 -8.03
N TYR A 37 -5.98 15.20 -8.39
CA TYR A 37 -4.85 16.13 -8.42
C TYR A 37 -5.00 17.21 -9.51
N ALA A 38 -5.65 16.89 -10.63
CA ALA A 38 -5.93 17.83 -11.70
C ALA A 38 -7.13 18.74 -11.40
N LEU A 39 -7.96 18.39 -10.42
CA LEU A 39 -9.05 19.24 -9.96
C LEU A 39 -8.49 20.35 -9.05
N ALA A 40 -8.93 21.58 -9.27
CA ALA A 40 -8.66 22.71 -8.39
C ALA A 40 -9.55 22.64 -7.12
N LEU A 41 -9.43 21.56 -6.36
CA LEU A 41 -10.16 21.40 -5.10
C LEU A 41 -9.69 22.44 -4.08
N ALA A 42 -10.62 22.89 -3.25
CA ALA A 42 -10.27 23.64 -2.06
C ALA A 42 -9.37 22.80 -1.14
N HIS A 43 -8.52 23.45 -0.33
CA HIS A 43 -7.51 22.78 0.47
C HIS A 43 -8.10 21.73 1.44
N ASP A 44 -9.24 22.06 2.05
CA ASP A 44 -10.01 21.17 2.93
C ASP A 44 -10.57 19.95 2.18
N GLN A 45 -11.17 20.16 1.01
CA GLN A 45 -11.66 19.10 0.12
C GLN A 45 -10.53 18.18 -0.33
N ALA A 46 -9.37 18.73 -0.70
CA ALA A 46 -8.19 17.94 -1.04
C ALA A 46 -7.74 17.09 0.16
N GLY A 47 -7.66 17.68 1.35
CA GLY A 47 -7.29 16.97 2.57
C GLY A 47 -8.20 15.78 2.87
N VAL A 48 -9.52 15.99 2.77
CA VAL A 48 -10.51 14.93 2.98
C VAL A 48 -10.46 13.88 1.87
N ALA A 49 -10.34 14.27 0.60
CA ALA A 49 -10.19 13.30 -0.48
C ALA A 49 -8.97 12.38 -0.26
N TRP A 50 -7.85 12.93 0.19
CA TRP A 50 -6.66 12.14 0.54
C TRP A 50 -6.84 11.27 1.78
N SER A 51 -7.64 11.69 2.77
CA SER A 51 -7.95 10.89 3.96
C SER A 51 -8.80 9.66 3.64
N HIS A 52 -9.61 9.69 2.58
CA HIS A 52 -10.28 8.49 2.04
C HIS A 52 -9.36 7.66 1.14
N HIS A 53 -8.54 8.33 0.32
CA HIS A 53 -7.67 7.68 -0.67
C HIS A 53 -6.61 6.78 -0.03
N GLN A 54 -5.89 7.27 0.99
CA GLN A 54 -4.78 6.52 1.59
C GLN A 54 -5.24 5.22 2.29
N PRO A 55 -6.30 5.21 3.12
CA PRO A 55 -6.82 3.98 3.69
C PRO A 55 -7.35 3.01 2.64
N ARG A 56 -8.06 3.49 1.61
CA ARG A 56 -8.52 2.62 0.52
C ARG A 56 -7.35 1.98 -0.20
N LYS A 57 -6.30 2.76 -0.51
CA LYS A 57 -5.07 2.25 -1.11
C LYS A 57 -4.44 1.16 -0.26
N ALA A 58 -4.32 1.39 1.05
CA ALA A 58 -3.76 0.42 1.98
C ALA A 58 -4.59 -0.87 2.01
N ALA A 59 -5.93 -0.77 2.02
CA ALA A 59 -6.82 -1.94 1.99
C ALA A 59 -6.70 -2.73 0.68
N LEU A 60 -6.64 -2.05 -0.47
CA LEU A 60 -6.44 -2.69 -1.77
C LEU A 60 -5.05 -3.33 -1.88
N GLU A 61 -4.01 -2.68 -1.37
CA GLU A 61 -2.66 -3.26 -1.28
C GLU A 61 -2.66 -4.49 -0.37
N ALA A 62 -3.42 -4.46 0.74
CA ALA A 62 -3.60 -5.57 1.67
C ALA A 62 -4.26 -6.79 1.01
N ALA A 63 -5.25 -6.57 0.15
CA ALA A 63 -6.02 -7.60 -0.53
C ALA A 63 -5.29 -8.29 -1.70
N ILE A 64 -4.11 -7.79 -2.10
CA ILE A 64 -3.30 -8.44 -3.14
C ILE A 64 -2.91 -9.85 -2.66
N VAL A 65 -3.31 -10.85 -3.44
CA VAL A 65 -2.89 -12.24 -3.24
C VAL A 65 -1.42 -12.35 -3.63
N LEU A 66 -0.58 -12.63 -2.64
CA LEU A 66 0.84 -12.89 -2.84
C LEU A 66 1.04 -14.32 -3.38
N GLY A 67 1.95 -14.50 -4.33
CA GLY A 67 2.40 -15.79 -4.81
C GLY A 67 3.13 -16.59 -3.73
N ALA A 68 3.27 -17.90 -3.93
CA ALA A 68 3.84 -18.81 -2.94
C ALA A 68 5.26 -18.40 -2.51
N SER A 69 6.11 -18.02 -3.48
CA SER A 69 7.49 -17.56 -3.24
C SER A 69 7.54 -16.31 -2.36
N ALA A 70 6.70 -15.31 -2.65
CA ALA A 70 6.66 -14.08 -1.86
C ALA A 70 6.18 -14.32 -0.43
N ARG A 71 5.16 -15.18 -0.24
CA ARG A 71 4.68 -15.58 1.09
C ARG A 71 5.77 -16.28 1.89
N ALA A 72 6.48 -17.22 1.28
CA ALA A 72 7.56 -17.95 1.94
C ALA A 72 8.68 -17.00 2.42
N LEU A 73 9.10 -16.05 1.57
CA LEU A 73 10.10 -15.05 1.94
C LEU A 73 9.63 -14.13 3.08
N ILE A 74 8.36 -13.72 3.08
CA ILE A 74 7.79 -12.92 4.18
C ILE A 74 7.80 -13.70 5.50
N VAL A 75 7.40 -14.97 5.48
CA VAL A 75 7.44 -15.84 6.68
C VAL A 75 8.88 -15.99 7.18
N GLU A 76 9.84 -16.24 6.28
CA GLU A 76 11.26 -16.33 6.63
C GLU A 76 11.75 -15.04 7.32
N VAL A 77 11.39 -13.88 6.77
CA VAL A 77 11.71 -12.58 7.36
C VAL A 77 11.09 -12.40 8.73
N GLN A 78 9.80 -12.72 8.89
CA GLN A 78 9.09 -12.57 10.16
C GLN A 78 9.67 -13.46 11.27
N GLN A 79 10.12 -14.66 10.93
CA GLN A 79 10.71 -15.62 11.86
C GLN A 79 12.22 -15.41 12.09
N ALA A 80 12.88 -14.56 11.29
CA ALA A 80 14.32 -14.35 11.39
C ALA A 80 14.69 -13.77 12.77
N PRO A 81 15.67 -14.36 13.49
CA PRO A 81 16.23 -13.76 14.70
C PRO A 81 17.17 -12.59 14.36
N ALA A 82 17.42 -11.70 15.31
CA ALA A 82 18.23 -10.48 15.13
C ALA A 82 19.60 -10.76 14.48
N ARG A 83 20.29 -11.80 14.94
CA ARG A 83 21.61 -12.21 14.39
C ARG A 83 21.60 -12.61 12.91
N ALA A 84 20.46 -13.08 12.41
CA ALA A 84 20.33 -13.58 11.03
C ALA A 84 19.77 -12.53 10.07
N LEU A 85 19.09 -11.50 10.60
CA LEU A 85 18.37 -10.52 9.79
C LEU A 85 19.28 -9.77 8.79
N PRO A 86 20.51 -9.31 9.12
CA PRO A 86 21.38 -8.65 8.15
C PRO A 86 21.78 -9.57 6.97
N ARG A 87 22.08 -10.85 7.26
CA ARG A 87 22.43 -11.84 6.23
C ARG A 87 21.23 -12.14 5.34
N LEU A 88 20.04 -12.22 5.92
CA LEU A 88 18.80 -12.39 5.18
C LEU A 88 18.53 -11.19 4.26
N GLY A 89 18.71 -9.95 4.74
CA GLY A 89 18.60 -8.75 3.90
C GLY A 89 19.52 -8.78 2.69
N ALA A 90 20.80 -9.17 2.88
CA ALA A 90 21.74 -9.32 1.77
C ALA A 90 21.33 -10.42 0.77
N ARG A 91 20.75 -11.53 1.27
CA ARG A 91 20.21 -12.61 0.41
C ARG A 91 19.01 -12.12 -0.40
N LEU A 92 18.06 -11.42 0.22
CA LEU A 92 16.89 -10.84 -0.47
C LEU A 92 17.32 -9.86 -1.57
N TYR A 93 18.31 -9.00 -1.29
CA TYR A 93 18.85 -8.08 -2.28
C TYR A 93 19.43 -8.82 -3.49
N ARG A 94 20.24 -9.87 -3.27
CA ARG A 94 20.76 -10.70 -4.37
C ARG A 94 19.66 -11.42 -5.14
N LEU A 95 18.65 -11.95 -4.45
CA LEU A 95 17.51 -12.62 -5.09
C LEU A 95 16.70 -11.67 -5.98
N GLN A 96 16.51 -10.42 -5.56
CA GLN A 96 15.82 -9.39 -6.34
C GLN A 96 16.62 -8.97 -7.59
N GLN A 97 17.95 -8.97 -7.51
CA GLN A 97 18.83 -8.63 -8.64
C GLN A 97 19.11 -9.80 -9.59
N GLY A 98 18.86 -11.04 -9.14
CA GLY A 98 19.09 -12.26 -9.93
C GLY A 98 17.83 -12.82 -10.59
N SER A 99 17.96 -13.97 -11.25
CA SER A 99 16.89 -14.62 -12.02
C SER A 99 15.66 -15.05 -11.19
N ALA A 100 15.78 -15.11 -9.85
CA ALA A 100 14.65 -15.33 -8.94
C ALA A 100 13.65 -14.15 -8.93
N ALA A 101 14.02 -12.99 -9.46
CA ALA A 101 13.11 -11.86 -9.69
C ALA A 101 11.94 -12.21 -10.62
N ALA A 102 12.06 -13.22 -11.49
CA ALA A 102 10.99 -13.60 -12.39
C ALA A 102 9.76 -14.22 -11.67
N ALA A 103 9.97 -14.85 -10.51
CA ALA A 103 8.90 -15.50 -9.74
C ALA A 103 8.26 -14.61 -8.66
N VAL A 104 8.79 -13.39 -8.47
CA VAL A 104 8.33 -12.43 -7.46
C VAL A 104 8.20 -11.07 -8.13
N THR A 105 6.98 -10.58 -8.26
CA THR A 105 6.67 -9.31 -8.89
C THR A 105 7.27 -8.13 -8.11
N ALA A 106 7.44 -6.98 -8.77
CA ALA A 106 7.92 -5.75 -8.11
C ALA A 106 7.06 -5.35 -6.88
N ARG A 107 5.74 -5.60 -6.95
CA ARG A 107 4.82 -5.32 -5.84
C ARG A 107 5.04 -6.26 -4.66
N GLU A 108 5.29 -7.54 -4.92
CA GLU A 108 5.64 -8.50 -3.89
C GLU A 108 6.99 -8.20 -3.23
N TRP A 109 7.98 -7.77 -4.02
CA TRP A 109 9.25 -7.26 -3.46
C TRP A 109 9.04 -6.10 -2.52
N TRP A 110 8.17 -5.15 -2.86
CA TRP A 110 7.85 -4.04 -1.97
C TRP A 110 7.27 -4.53 -0.63
N ARG A 111 6.38 -5.55 -0.66
CA ARG A 111 5.82 -6.18 0.56
C ARG A 111 6.87 -6.94 1.37
N ILE A 112 7.76 -7.69 0.72
CA ILE A 112 8.87 -8.39 1.39
C ILE A 112 9.77 -7.39 2.14
N TRP A 113 10.14 -6.28 1.48
CA TRP A 113 10.96 -5.24 2.11
C TRP A 113 10.23 -4.48 3.22
N ALA A 114 8.92 -4.30 3.10
CA ALA A 114 8.10 -3.76 4.19
C ALA A 114 8.12 -4.67 5.42
N ALA A 115 7.93 -5.98 5.24
CA ALA A 115 8.05 -6.97 6.31
C ALA A 115 9.46 -6.97 6.95
N TYR A 116 10.50 -6.84 6.14
CA TYR A 116 11.88 -6.74 6.62
C TYR A 116 12.11 -5.52 7.51
N ARG A 117 11.67 -4.33 7.08
CA ARG A 117 11.77 -3.11 7.89
C ARG A 117 10.99 -3.21 9.20
N ALA A 118 9.77 -3.76 9.14
CA ALA A 118 8.96 -3.98 10.33
C ALA A 118 9.64 -4.93 11.32
N ARG A 119 10.20 -6.05 10.85
CA ARG A 119 10.96 -6.98 11.69
C ARG A 119 12.21 -6.34 12.29
N LYS A 120 12.94 -5.56 11.49
CA LYS A 120 14.13 -4.84 11.95
C LYS A 120 13.78 -3.86 13.07
N ALA A 121 12.69 -3.10 12.92
CA ALA A 121 12.21 -2.20 13.96
C ALA A 121 11.79 -2.94 15.23
N ALA A 122 11.04 -4.05 15.11
CA ALA A 122 10.57 -4.84 16.24
C ALA A 122 11.70 -5.51 17.04
N LEU A 123 12.85 -5.78 16.42
CA LEU A 123 14.02 -6.35 17.09
C LEU A 123 15.00 -5.29 17.62
N ALA A 124 14.77 -4.02 17.30
CA ALA A 124 15.54 -2.88 17.80
C ALA A 124 14.85 -2.20 19.00
N ALA A 125 13.58 -2.52 19.26
CA ALA A 125 12.82 -2.15 20.45
C ALA A 125 13.05 -3.19 21.56
#